data_AF-A0A363RUX4-F1
#
_entry.id   AF-A0A363RUX4-F1
#
_cell.length_a   1.000
_cell.length_b   1.000
_cell.length_c   1.000
_cell.angle_alpha   90.00
_cell.angle_beta   90.00
_cell.angle_gamma   90.00
#
_symmetry.space_group_name_H-M   'P 1'
#
loop_
_entity.id
_entity.type
_entity.pdbx_description
1 polymer ?
#
loop_
_entity_poly.entity_id
_entity_poly.type
_entity_poly.pdbx_seq_one_letter_code
_entity_poly.pdbx_strand_id
1 'polypeptide(L)'
;MRPYVAQGLANQDIVAGWRFSATLQLRTPLQFLLLHGVFHPLAKGEPPEHPIMHGIWVTETKTNAELGIGLPDLVLTNQTCASEIGQVPSDGGDFLKFLIAIRNIKETAEPAPVQESILRAELGKPDWSVFVLKLGGTDRIIKRLKARPRKLNA
;
A
#
# COMPACT_ATOMS: atom_id res chain seq x y z
N MET A 1 2.80 -10.21 -22.58
CA MET A 1 1.95 -10.06 -21.37
C MET A 1 1.17 -8.77 -21.55
N ARG A 2 -0.15 -8.80 -21.71
CA ARG A 2 -0.94 -7.55 -21.83
C ARG A 2 -0.94 -6.85 -20.47
N PRO A 3 -0.79 -5.52 -20.39
CA PRO A 3 -0.86 -4.82 -19.12
C PRO A 3 -2.25 -5.04 -18.49
N TYR A 4 -2.27 -5.38 -17.20
CA TYR A 4 -3.49 -5.67 -16.42
C TYR A 4 -4.49 -4.50 -16.40
N VAL A 5 -4.01 -3.28 -16.71
CA VAL A 5 -4.77 -2.03 -16.72
C VAL A 5 -5.72 -1.92 -17.91
N ALA A 6 -5.43 -2.60 -19.03
CA ALA A 6 -6.15 -2.44 -20.31
C ALA A 6 -7.61 -2.93 -20.30
N GLN A 7 -8.07 -3.64 -19.25
CA GLN A 7 -9.45 -4.17 -19.21
C GLN A 7 -10.49 -3.13 -18.80
N GLY A 8 -10.13 -2.10 -18.03
CA GLY A 8 -11.11 -1.11 -17.54
C GLY A 8 -11.68 -0.22 -18.65
N LEU A 9 -10.88 0.08 -19.69
CA LEU A 9 -11.32 0.87 -20.84
C LEU A 9 -12.29 0.13 -21.77
N ALA A 10 -12.36 -1.20 -21.72
CA ALA A 10 -13.31 -1.98 -22.52
C ALA A 10 -14.71 -2.06 -21.88
N ASN A 11 -14.80 -1.89 -20.56
CA ASN A 11 -16.01 -2.03 -19.76
C ASN A 11 -16.41 -0.71 -19.09
N GLN A 12 -16.34 0.40 -19.83
CA GLN A 12 -16.58 1.76 -19.31
C GLN A 12 -18.03 1.98 -18.85
N ASP A 13 -18.94 1.13 -19.30
CA ASP A 13 -20.32 1.06 -18.86
C ASP A 13 -20.43 0.63 -17.39
N ILE A 14 -19.53 -0.23 -16.90
CA ILE A 14 -19.57 -0.81 -15.54
C ILE A 14 -18.45 -0.26 -14.63
N VAL A 15 -17.29 0.10 -15.18
CA VAL A 15 -16.12 0.53 -14.40
C VAL A 15 -16.18 2.05 -14.16
N ALA A 16 -15.98 2.48 -12.90
CA ALA A 16 -15.86 3.89 -12.52
C ALA A 16 -14.41 4.38 -12.56
N GLY A 17 -13.46 3.48 -12.31
CA GLY A 17 -12.03 3.78 -12.32
C GLY A 17 -11.23 2.70 -11.63
N TRP A 18 -10.14 3.09 -10.99
CA TRP A 18 -9.26 2.19 -10.26
C TRP A 18 -8.88 2.75 -8.90
N ARG A 19 -8.76 1.87 -7.91
CA ARG A 19 -8.20 2.20 -6.59
C ARG A 19 -6.86 1.52 -6.41
N PHE A 20 -5.88 2.25 -5.90
CA PHE A 20 -4.57 1.67 -5.65
C PHE A 20 -4.57 0.83 -4.38
N SER A 21 -4.08 -0.41 -4.49
CA SER A 21 -3.83 -1.30 -3.37
C SER A 21 -2.33 -1.54 -3.24
N ALA A 22 -1.68 -0.78 -2.34
CA ALA A 22 -0.27 -0.99 -2.00
C ALA A 22 -0.03 -2.36 -1.35
N THR A 23 1.09 -2.99 -1.68
CA THR A 23 1.57 -4.20 -1.00
C THR A 23 2.16 -3.79 0.35
N LEU A 24 1.47 -4.09 1.46
CA LEU A 24 1.86 -3.62 2.81
C LEU A 24 3.02 -4.44 3.40
N GLN A 25 4.25 -4.01 3.11
CA GLN A 25 5.51 -4.65 3.50
C GLN A 25 6.58 -3.61 3.83
N LEU A 26 7.58 -3.95 4.65
CA LEU A 26 8.68 -3.05 5.03
C LEU A 26 9.49 -2.50 3.83
N ARG A 27 9.53 -3.27 2.74
CA ARG A 27 10.28 -2.90 1.52
C ARG A 27 9.52 -1.93 0.62
N THR A 28 8.23 -1.74 0.84
CA THR A 28 7.39 -0.91 -0.02
C THR A 28 7.76 0.56 0.17
N PRO A 29 8.15 1.27 -0.90
CA PRO A 29 8.51 2.69 -0.82
C PRO A 29 7.37 3.57 -0.33
N LEU A 30 7.73 4.66 0.34
CA LEU A 30 6.82 5.62 0.94
C LEU A 30 5.77 6.11 -0.07
N GLN A 31 6.21 6.48 -1.27
CA GLN A 31 5.32 6.98 -2.32
C GLN A 31 4.16 6.01 -2.66
N PHE A 32 4.38 4.70 -2.59
CA PHE A 32 3.34 3.70 -2.88
C PHE A 32 2.47 3.44 -1.66
N LEU A 33 3.01 3.52 -0.45
CA LEU A 33 2.22 3.47 0.77
C LEU A 33 1.24 4.65 0.84
N LEU A 34 1.71 5.86 0.48
CA LEU A 34 0.88 7.07 0.40
C LEU A 34 -0.17 6.99 -0.70
N LEU A 35 0.05 6.17 -1.73
CA LEU A 35 -0.89 5.96 -2.81
C LEU A 35 -2.01 4.97 -2.41
N HIS A 36 -1.85 4.19 -1.34
CA HIS A 36 -2.86 3.21 -0.92
C HIS A 36 -4.24 3.85 -0.71
N GLY A 37 -5.27 3.28 -1.33
CA GLY A 37 -6.65 3.78 -1.28
C GLY A 37 -6.94 4.95 -2.22
N VAL A 38 -5.95 5.54 -2.90
CA VAL A 38 -6.17 6.61 -3.87
C VAL A 38 -6.96 6.11 -5.06
N PHE A 39 -7.98 6.87 -5.45
CA PHE A 39 -8.83 6.59 -6.59
C PHE A 39 -8.38 7.36 -7.83
N HIS A 40 -8.24 6.65 -8.95
CA HIS A 40 -7.95 7.16 -10.28
C HIS A 40 -9.20 6.98 -11.16
N PRO A 41 -9.93 8.06 -11.48
CA PRO A 41 -11.17 7.97 -12.24
C PRO A 41 -10.91 7.57 -13.69
N LEU A 42 -11.84 6.81 -14.28
CA LEU A 42 -11.77 6.37 -15.68
C LEU A 42 -11.60 7.52 -16.68
N ALA A 43 -12.24 8.67 -16.41
CA ALA A 43 -12.17 9.87 -17.24
C ALA A 43 -10.75 10.44 -17.39
N LYS A 44 -9.80 10.09 -16.51
CA LYS A 44 -8.39 10.49 -16.61
C LYS A 44 -7.54 9.52 -17.43
N GLY A 45 -8.15 8.53 -18.08
CA GLY A 45 -7.45 7.48 -18.81
C GLY A 45 -6.85 6.43 -17.87
N GLU A 46 -5.90 5.64 -18.37
CA GLU A 46 -5.25 4.59 -17.58
C GLU A 46 -4.40 5.19 -16.44
N PRO A 47 -4.39 4.56 -15.25
CA PRO A 47 -3.53 4.99 -14.17
C PRO A 47 -2.03 4.79 -14.50
N PRO A 48 -1.13 5.54 -13.85
CA PRO A 48 0.31 5.43 -14.08
C PRO A 48 0.85 4.02 -13.84
N GLU A 49 1.78 3.59 -14.70
CA GLU A 49 2.52 2.34 -14.53
C GLU A 49 3.48 2.40 -13.33
N HIS A 50 3.72 1.23 -12.73
CA HIS A 50 4.59 1.07 -11.57
C HIS A 50 5.02 -0.40 -11.40
N PRO A 51 6.09 -0.68 -10.63
CA PRO A 51 6.48 -2.06 -10.32
C PRO A 51 5.44 -2.79 -9.47
N ILE A 52 4.91 -3.91 -9.98
CA ILE A 52 3.86 -4.72 -9.34
C ILE A 52 4.20 -5.18 -7.91
N MET A 53 5.49 -5.27 -7.57
CA MET A 53 5.93 -5.62 -6.23
C MET A 53 5.55 -4.59 -5.15
N HIS A 54 5.15 -3.38 -5.54
CA HIS A 54 4.77 -2.30 -4.62
C HIS A 54 3.25 -2.10 -4.50
N GLY A 55 2.47 -2.64 -5.42
CA GLY A 55 1.02 -2.56 -5.39
C GLY A 55 0.41 -2.91 -6.74
N ILE A 56 -0.91 -2.76 -6.82
CA ILE A 56 -1.68 -2.89 -8.05
C ILE A 56 -2.82 -1.87 -8.06
N TRP A 57 -3.24 -1.48 -9.25
CA TRP A 57 -4.51 -0.79 -9.47
C TRP A 57 -5.63 -1.82 -9.58
N VAL A 58 -6.62 -1.74 -8.69
CA VAL A 58 -7.80 -2.61 -8.67
C VAL A 58 -8.98 -1.85 -9.26
N THR A 59 -9.71 -2.46 -10.18
CA THR A 59 -10.90 -1.84 -10.78
C THR A 59 -11.98 -1.60 -9.73
N GLU A 60 -12.55 -0.40 -9.73
CA GLU A 60 -13.71 -0.05 -8.91
C GLU A 60 -14.90 0.14 -9.84
N THR A 61 -15.99 -0.56 -9.54
CA THR A 61 -17.22 -0.51 -10.32
C THR A 61 -18.03 0.73 -9.96
N LYS A 62 -18.87 1.17 -10.90
CA LYS A 62 -19.93 2.12 -10.60
C LYS A 62 -20.87 1.55 -9.53
N THR A 63 -21.47 2.45 -8.78
CA THR A 63 -22.57 2.15 -7.85
C THR A 63 -23.79 1.63 -8.59
N ASN A 64 -24.64 0.87 -7.90
CA ASN A 64 -25.92 0.43 -8.43
C ASN A 64 -26.77 1.61 -8.91
N ALA A 65 -26.74 2.74 -8.21
CA ALA A 65 -27.44 3.96 -8.60
C ALA A 65 -26.94 4.52 -9.94
N GLU A 66 -25.62 4.59 -10.13
CA GLU A 66 -25.01 5.01 -11.41
C GLU A 66 -25.31 4.04 -12.57
N LEU A 67 -25.57 2.77 -12.25
CA LEU A 67 -25.99 1.75 -13.21
C LEU A 67 -27.51 1.73 -13.46
N GLY A 68 -28.29 2.56 -12.77
CA GLY A 68 -29.75 2.56 -12.85
C GLY A 68 -30.41 1.33 -12.20
N ILE A 69 -29.67 0.62 -11.33
CA ILE A 69 -30.16 -0.53 -10.58
C ILE A 69 -30.82 -0.02 -9.29
N GLY A 70 -32.11 -0.33 -9.11
CA GLY A 70 -32.92 0.08 -7.96
C GLY A 70 -32.60 -0.65 -6.65
N LEU A 71 -31.36 -1.10 -6.45
CA LEU A 71 -30.90 -1.81 -5.25
C LEU A 71 -29.78 -1.02 -4.57
N PRO A 72 -29.69 -1.01 -3.23
CA PRO A 72 -28.56 -0.42 -2.54
C PRO A 72 -27.26 -1.16 -2.88
N ASP A 73 -26.14 -0.46 -2.83
CA ASP A 73 -24.82 -1.08 -2.97
C ASP A 73 -24.55 -2.05 -1.81
N LEU A 74 -23.82 -3.13 -2.11
CA LEU A 74 -23.37 -4.08 -1.09
C LEU A 74 -22.26 -3.44 -0.26
N VAL A 75 -22.57 -3.08 0.98
CA VAL A 75 -21.57 -2.61 1.95
C VAL A 75 -20.93 -3.82 2.63
N LEU A 76 -19.76 -4.21 2.15
CA LEU A 76 -18.96 -5.27 2.77
C LEU A 76 -18.20 -4.69 3.98
N THR A 77 -18.64 -5.03 5.18
CA THR A 77 -17.94 -4.65 6.43
C THR A 77 -16.76 -5.56 6.71
N ASN A 78 -15.75 -5.08 7.43
CA ASN A 78 -14.59 -5.85 7.91
C ASN A 78 -13.77 -6.50 6.80
N GLN A 79 -13.68 -5.85 5.64
CA GLN A 79 -12.75 -6.29 4.61
C GLN A 79 -11.31 -6.24 5.10
N THR A 80 -10.54 -7.26 4.77
CA THR A 80 -9.12 -7.37 5.11
C THR A 80 -8.29 -7.54 3.85
N CYS A 81 -7.01 -7.18 3.95
CA CYS A 81 -6.01 -7.46 2.91
C CYS A 81 -4.80 -8.19 3.52
N ALA A 82 -4.07 -8.91 2.66
CA ALA A 82 -2.85 -9.58 3.05
C ALA A 82 -1.70 -8.58 3.23
N SER A 83 -0.97 -8.71 4.33
CA SER A 83 0.23 -7.93 4.63
C SER A 83 1.37 -8.82 5.11
N GLU A 84 2.55 -8.23 5.31
CA GLU A 84 3.69 -8.94 5.88
C GLU A 84 3.45 -9.51 7.29
N ILE A 85 2.50 -8.94 8.04
CA ILE A 85 2.18 -9.33 9.42
C ILE A 85 0.87 -10.13 9.53
N GLY A 86 0.37 -10.65 8.40
CA GLY A 86 -0.90 -11.34 8.28
C GLY A 86 -2.02 -10.47 7.71
N GLN A 87 -3.27 -10.79 8.04
CA GLN A 87 -4.43 -10.00 7.62
C GLN A 87 -4.50 -8.68 8.39
N VAL A 88 -4.75 -7.59 7.68
CA VAL A 88 -5.00 -6.25 8.23
C VAL A 88 -6.26 -5.65 7.57
N PRO A 89 -6.88 -4.59 8.12
CA PRO A 89 -7.97 -3.89 7.46
C PRO A 89 -7.63 -3.51 6.01
N SER A 90 -8.62 -3.54 5.11
CA SER A 90 -8.40 -3.32 3.67
C SER A 90 -7.90 -1.90 3.34
N ASP A 91 -8.15 -0.92 4.20
CA ASP A 91 -7.58 0.44 4.15
C ASP A 91 -6.15 0.54 4.71
N GLY A 92 -5.59 -0.60 5.12
CA GLY A 92 -4.27 -0.75 5.73
C GLY A 92 -4.21 -0.51 7.23
N GLY A 93 -5.25 0.07 7.83
CA GLY A 93 -5.37 0.34 9.26
C GLY A 93 -4.11 0.98 9.89
N ASP A 94 -3.84 0.63 11.15
CA ASP A 94 -2.67 1.15 11.87
C ASP A 94 -1.34 0.60 11.33
N PHE A 95 -1.37 -0.53 10.63
CA PHE A 95 -0.15 -1.08 10.04
C PHE A 95 0.35 -0.22 8.87
N LEU A 96 -0.54 0.35 8.05
CA LEU A 96 -0.15 1.31 7.03
C LEU A 96 0.46 2.57 7.65
N LYS A 97 -0.12 3.09 8.74
CA LYS A 97 0.44 4.24 9.48
C LYS A 97 1.85 3.95 10.00
N PHE A 98 2.04 2.77 10.58
CA PHE A 98 3.35 2.28 11.01
C PHE A 98 4.36 2.24 9.87
N LEU A 99 4.00 1.66 8.71
CA LEU A 99 4.87 1.56 7.55
C LEU A 99 5.23 2.96 6.99
N ILE A 100 4.26 3.87 6.92
CA ILE A 100 4.49 5.26 6.49
C ILE A 100 5.47 5.94 7.43
N ALA A 101 5.30 5.82 8.75
CA ALA A 101 6.16 6.46 9.74
C ALA A 101 7.64 6.04 9.57
N ILE A 102 7.91 4.75 9.48
CA ILE A 102 9.28 4.24 9.36
C ILE A 102 9.89 4.50 7.97
N ARG A 103 9.09 4.46 6.89
CA ARG A 103 9.57 4.74 5.53
C ARG A 103 9.84 6.23 5.35
N ASN A 104 9.04 7.10 5.95
CA ASN A 104 9.29 8.53 5.98
C ASN A 104 10.66 8.83 6.58
N ILE A 105 10.99 8.22 7.72
CA ILE A 105 12.33 8.37 8.35
C ILE A 105 13.43 7.79 7.44
N LYS A 106 13.23 6.59 6.88
CA LYS A 106 14.24 5.91 6.05
C LYS A 106 14.55 6.65 4.75
N GLU A 107 13.56 7.34 4.19
CA GLU A 107 13.65 8.07 2.92
C GLU A 107 14.00 9.55 3.10
N THR A 108 14.23 10.02 4.33
CA THR A 108 14.80 11.35 4.58
C THR A 108 16.21 11.50 4.00
N ALA A 109 16.65 12.76 3.83
CA ALA A 109 18.02 13.11 3.44
C ALA A 109 19.03 13.01 4.60
N GLU A 110 18.60 12.64 5.81
CA GLU A 110 19.48 12.59 6.99
C GLU A 110 20.59 11.53 6.86
N PRO A 111 21.77 11.74 7.47
CA PRO A 111 22.83 10.73 7.51
C PRO A 111 22.37 9.41 8.15
N ALA A 112 22.90 8.28 7.68
CA ALA A 112 22.48 6.95 8.14
C ALA A 112 22.52 6.73 9.68
N PRO A 113 23.52 7.24 10.44
CA PRO A 113 23.51 7.13 11.89
C PRO A 113 22.35 7.90 12.55
N VAL A 114 22.02 9.08 12.01
CA VAL A 114 20.91 9.91 12.49
C VAL A 114 19.58 9.21 12.20
N GLN A 115 19.41 8.69 10.97
CA GLN A 115 18.23 7.89 10.60
C GLN A 115 18.02 6.70 11.53
N GLU A 116 19.09 5.97 11.89
CA GLU A 116 18.97 4.84 12.80
C GLU A 116 18.52 5.26 14.20
N SER A 117 19.08 6.35 14.73
CA SER A 117 18.67 6.87 16.04
C SER A 117 17.19 7.23 16.06
N ILE A 118 16.71 7.95 15.03
CA ILE A 118 15.30 8.33 14.88
C ILE A 118 14.42 7.08 14.71
N LEU A 119 14.84 6.10 13.89
CA LEU A 119 14.11 4.85 13.71
C LEU A 119 13.99 4.08 15.03
N ARG A 120 15.04 4.01 15.85
CA ARG A 120 14.98 3.33 17.15
C ARG A 120 14.00 4.01 18.10
N ALA A 121 14.02 5.34 18.15
CA ALA A 121 13.07 6.11 18.94
C ALA A 121 11.62 5.90 18.46
N GLU A 122 11.40 5.94 17.14
CA GLU A 122 10.08 5.71 16.54
C GLU A 122 9.56 4.30 16.85
N LEU A 123 10.38 3.27 16.60
CA LEU A 123 10.03 1.87 16.86
C LEU A 123 9.83 1.56 18.36
N GLY A 124 10.30 2.43 19.25
CA GLY A 124 10.08 2.32 20.70
C GLY A 124 8.71 2.81 21.17
N LYS A 125 7.90 3.43 20.30
CA LYS A 125 6.55 3.91 20.67
C LYS A 125 5.61 2.74 21.02
N PRO A 126 4.82 2.84 22.10
CA PRO A 126 3.89 1.79 22.51
C PRO A 126 2.91 1.36 21.41
N ASP A 127 2.44 2.32 20.60
CA ASP A 127 1.51 2.11 19.49
C ASP A 127 2.04 1.10 18.46
N TRP A 128 3.37 1.00 18.32
CA TRP A 128 4.03 0.12 17.36
C TRP A 128 4.44 -1.23 17.94
N SER A 129 4.29 -1.44 19.25
CA SER A 129 4.79 -2.63 19.96
C SER A 129 4.37 -3.96 19.31
N VAL A 130 3.09 -4.08 18.93
CA VAL A 130 2.54 -5.29 18.29
C VAL A 130 3.17 -5.53 16.92
N PHE A 131 3.35 -4.49 16.11
CA PHE A 131 3.95 -4.62 14.78
C PHE A 131 5.44 -4.92 14.87
N VAL A 132 6.15 -4.28 15.80
CA VAL A 132 7.56 -4.54 16.08
C VAL A 132 7.76 -5.99 16.48
N LEU A 133 6.91 -6.53 17.36
CA LEU A 133 6.96 -7.92 17.77
C LEU A 133 6.73 -8.87 16.59
N LYS A 134 5.67 -8.65 15.79
CA LYS A 134 5.34 -9.49 14.63
C LYS A 134 6.44 -9.48 13.56
N LEU A 135 7.16 -8.37 13.41
CA LEU A 135 8.28 -8.24 12.47
C LEU A 135 9.62 -8.76 13.02
N GLY A 136 9.63 -9.28 14.25
CA GLY A 136 10.78 -9.92 14.87
C GLY A 136 11.75 -8.95 15.56
N GLY A 137 11.26 -7.81 16.03
CA GLY A 137 11.99 -6.86 16.86
C GLY A 137 12.69 -5.73 16.10
N THR A 138 13.02 -4.67 16.83
CA THR A 138 13.60 -3.42 16.33
C THR A 138 14.86 -3.65 15.48
N ASP A 139 15.81 -4.45 15.96
CA ASP A 139 17.07 -4.67 15.23
C ASP A 139 16.86 -5.39 13.89
N ARG A 140 15.89 -6.33 13.83
CA ARG A 140 15.54 -7.03 12.59
C ARG A 140 14.92 -6.07 11.58
N ILE A 141 14.05 -5.17 12.03
CA ILE A 141 13.44 -4.15 11.18
C ILE A 141 14.51 -3.21 10.61
N ILE A 142 15.36 -2.65 11.47
CA ILE A 142 16.43 -1.72 11.06
C ILE A 142 17.39 -2.40 10.07
N LYS A 143 17.80 -3.65 10.35
CA LYS A 143 18.65 -4.43 9.44
C LYS A 143 18.01 -4.59 8.06
N ARG A 144 16.71 -4.86 8.00
CA ARG A 144 15.98 -5.04 6.73
C ARG A 144 15.77 -3.74 5.98
N LEU A 145 15.52 -2.63 6.67
CA LEU A 145 15.39 -1.30 6.06
C LEU A 145 16.73 -0.78 5.51
N LYS A 146 17.86 -1.21 6.08
CA LYS A 146 19.21 -0.89 5.59
C LYS A 146 19.66 -1.76 4.41
N ALA A 147 19.09 -2.96 4.27
CA ALA A 147 19.49 -3.87 3.21
C ALA A 147 19.21 -3.24 1.84
N ARG A 148 20.24 -3.10 1.01
CA ARG A 148 20.04 -2.71 -0.40
C ARG A 148 19.22 -3.80 -1.10
N PRO A 149 18.30 -3.44 -1.99
CA PRO A 149 17.68 -4.43 -2.87
C PRO A 149 18.79 -5.16 -3.63
N ARG A 150 18.78 -6.50 -3.60
CA ARG A 150 19.67 -7.28 -4.46
C ARG A 150 19.39 -6.85 -5.89
N LYS A 151 20.44 -6.43 -6.62
CA LYS A 151 20.33 -6.27 -8.08
C LYS A 151 19.87 -7.62 -8.63
N LEU A 152 18.65 -7.69 -9.15
CA LEU A 152 18.30 -8.80 -10.04
C LEU A 152 19.11 -8.56 -11.30
N ASN A 153 20.02 -9.47 -11.61
CA ASN A 153 20.62 -9.53 -12.94
C ASN A 153 19.45 -9.84 -13.89
N ALA A 154 19.12 -8.86 -14.73
CA ALA A 154 18.24 -9.05 -15.88
C ALA A 154 18.98 -9.87 -16.95
#